data_AF-A0A7Z8Q9U6-F1
#
_entry.id   AF-A0A7Z8Q9U6-F1
#
_cell.length_a   1.000
_cell.length_b   1.000
_cell.length_c   1.000
_cell.angle_alpha   90.00
_cell.angle_beta   90.00
_cell.angle_gamma   90.00
#
_symmetry.space_group_name_H-M   'P 1'
#
loop_
_entity.id
_entity.type
_entity.pdbx_description
1 polymer ?
#
loop_
_entity_poly.entity_id
_entity_poly.type
_entity_poly.pdbx_seq_one_letter_code
_entity_poly.pdbx_strand_id
1 'polypeptide(L)'
;MFWRTVSDEKDKPLLEYELETMVKGFFNQKLLLEYLHDFILFEDDGSKTIKKIAGYHQFHGVREAVKAILTASGEDGDRRGGVFWHTQGSGKSISMSCLVGQLVQHSEMKNPTIIVITDRNNLDDQLFQTFCDYKDLIKQSPVQADNRIELRELLDSRQSGGVIFTTIQKFGLLKGEKKHPVLCARSNLIIVTDEAHRTQYGLNAKFDKENDIYKYGYAYHLKEALPEATFIGFTGTPVAMDDKDTQAVFGEYVSIYDINDAVE
;
A
#
# COMPACT_ATOMS: atom_id res chain seq x y z
N MET A 1 -19.64 -13.58 4.43
CA MET A 1 -19.59 -12.14 4.77
C MET A 1 -20.67 -11.45 3.96
N PHE A 2 -21.54 -10.67 4.60
CA PHE A 2 -22.65 -9.96 3.92
C PHE A 2 -22.13 -8.69 3.24
N TRP A 3 -22.72 -8.31 2.10
CA TRP A 3 -22.41 -7.04 1.41
C TRP A 3 -23.22 -5.92 2.04
N ARG A 4 -22.56 -4.94 2.65
CA ARG A 4 -23.23 -3.96 3.55
C ARG A 4 -23.29 -2.53 3.04
N THR A 5 -22.67 -2.24 1.89
CA THR A 5 -22.52 -0.89 1.35
C THR A 5 -23.13 -0.79 -0.05
N VAL A 6 -23.64 0.39 -0.42
CA VAL A 6 -24.19 0.59 -1.79
C VAL A 6 -23.13 1.20 -2.69
N SER A 7 -22.70 2.42 -2.39
CA SER A 7 -21.81 3.20 -3.27
C SER A 7 -20.35 3.22 -2.79
N ASP A 8 -20.15 3.37 -1.48
CA ASP A 8 -18.85 3.50 -0.80
C ASP A 8 -18.93 3.05 0.67
N GLU A 9 -17.80 3.07 1.39
CA GLU A 9 -17.74 2.62 2.80
C GLU A 9 -18.60 3.43 3.77
N LYS A 10 -19.02 4.66 3.41
CA LYS A 10 -19.86 5.52 4.24
C LYS A 10 -21.35 5.31 3.95
N ASP A 11 -21.70 4.71 2.82
CA ASP A 11 -23.07 4.42 2.38
C ASP A 11 -23.58 3.09 2.99
N LYS A 12 -23.75 3.09 4.32
CA LYS A 12 -24.19 1.95 5.15
C LYS A 12 -25.64 2.15 5.64
N PRO A 13 -26.68 1.75 4.88
CA PRO A 13 -28.07 1.95 5.29
C PRO A 13 -28.43 1.17 6.55
N LEU A 14 -28.98 1.87 7.54
CA LEU A 14 -29.45 1.34 8.82
C LEU A 14 -30.85 0.72 8.64
N LEU A 15 -30.91 -0.61 8.68
CA LEU A 15 -32.11 -1.46 8.69
C LEU A 15 -32.84 -1.73 7.35
N GLU A 16 -32.81 -3.02 6.99
CA GLU A 16 -33.89 -3.81 6.37
C GLU A 16 -33.89 -4.19 4.89
N TYR A 17 -32.89 -3.85 4.08
CA TYR A 17 -32.81 -4.45 2.75
C TYR A 17 -31.40 -4.85 2.32
N GLU A 18 -30.79 -5.81 3.00
CA GLU A 18 -29.52 -6.42 2.56
C GLU A 18 -29.56 -6.85 1.09
N LEU A 19 -30.71 -7.35 0.63
CA LEU A 19 -30.95 -7.69 -0.78
C LEU A 19 -31.00 -6.45 -1.68
N GLU A 20 -31.63 -5.36 -1.27
CA GLU A 20 -31.66 -4.11 -2.05
C GLU A 20 -30.29 -3.45 -2.09
N THR A 21 -29.56 -3.44 -0.97
CA THR A 21 -28.17 -2.97 -0.89
C THR A 21 -27.27 -3.78 -1.83
N MET A 22 -27.39 -5.11 -1.83
CA MET A 22 -26.66 -5.96 -2.76
C MET A 22 -27.07 -5.70 -4.22
N VAL A 23 -28.36 -5.53 -4.50
CA VAL A 23 -28.86 -5.28 -5.86
C VAL A 23 -28.44 -3.92 -6.39
N LYS A 24 -28.54 -2.87 -5.58
CA LYS A 24 -28.17 -1.50 -5.98
C LYS A 24 -26.65 -1.27 -5.97
N GLY A 25 -25.95 -1.89 -5.02
CA GLY A 25 -24.50 -1.81 -4.86
C GLY A 25 -23.79 -2.85 -5.71
N PHE A 26 -23.63 -4.07 -5.19
CA PHE A 26 -22.84 -5.13 -5.84
C PHE A 26 -23.27 -5.44 -7.28
N PHE A 27 -24.58 -5.50 -7.57
CA PHE A 27 -25.09 -5.77 -8.92
C PHE A 27 -25.22 -4.53 -9.82
N ASN A 28 -24.74 -3.36 -9.39
CA ASN A 28 -24.51 -2.27 -10.31
C ASN A 28 -23.53 -2.73 -11.41
N GLN A 29 -23.91 -2.61 -12.67
CA GLN A 29 -23.14 -3.15 -13.79
C GLN A 29 -21.66 -2.70 -13.78
N LYS A 30 -21.39 -1.44 -13.46
CA LYS A 30 -20.02 -0.91 -13.42
C LYS A 30 -19.23 -1.53 -12.26
N LEU A 31 -19.84 -1.57 -11.07
CA LEU A 31 -19.21 -2.12 -9.87
C LEU A 31 -18.96 -3.62 -10.00
N LEU A 32 -19.92 -4.35 -10.57
CA LEU A 32 -19.80 -5.79 -10.79
C LEU A 32 -18.66 -6.11 -11.76
N LEU A 33 -18.54 -5.38 -12.87
CA LEU A 33 -17.46 -5.60 -13.83
C LEU A 33 -16.09 -5.31 -13.22
N GLU A 34 -15.98 -4.22 -12.47
CA GLU A 34 -14.76 -3.86 -11.72
C GLU A 34 -14.40 -4.95 -10.69
N TYR A 35 -15.39 -5.43 -9.94
CA TYR A 35 -15.21 -6.51 -8.96
C TYR A 35 -14.76 -7.82 -9.62
N LEU A 36 -15.41 -8.24 -10.71
CA LEU A 36 -15.08 -9.47 -11.43
C LEU A 36 -13.67 -9.43 -12.04
N HIS A 37 -13.19 -8.23 -12.42
CA HIS A 37 -11.88 -8.06 -13.04
C HIS A 37 -10.75 -8.00 -12.00
N ASP A 38 -10.90 -7.22 -10.92
CA ASP A 38 -9.78 -6.85 -10.04
C ASP A 38 -9.86 -7.46 -8.62
N PHE A 39 -10.97 -8.07 -8.23
CA PHE A 39 -11.23 -8.48 -6.84
C PHE A 39 -11.50 -9.98 -6.67
N ILE A 40 -11.19 -10.77 -7.69
CA ILE A 40 -11.17 -12.23 -7.64
C ILE A 40 -9.72 -12.69 -7.80
N LEU A 41 -9.20 -13.33 -6.75
CA LEU A 41 -7.82 -13.77 -6.68
C LEU A 41 -7.76 -15.29 -6.76
N PHE A 42 -6.71 -15.80 -7.40
CA PHE A 42 -6.45 -17.23 -7.52
C PHE A 42 -5.04 -17.48 -7.00
N GLU A 43 -4.93 -18.40 -6.05
CA GLU A 43 -3.67 -18.95 -5.57
C GLU A 43 -3.55 -20.37 -6.08
N ASP A 44 -2.34 -20.77 -6.47
CA ASP A 44 -2.05 -22.16 -6.82
C ASP A 44 -0.94 -22.66 -5.89
N ASP A 45 -1.27 -23.64 -5.05
CA ASP A 45 -0.30 -24.30 -4.17
C ASP A 45 0.45 -25.46 -4.87
N GLY A 46 0.25 -25.62 -6.17
CA GLY A 46 0.80 -26.70 -7.01
C GLY A 46 -0.05 -27.96 -7.02
N SER A 47 -1.04 -28.07 -6.11
CA SER A 47 -1.96 -29.21 -6.03
C SER A 47 -3.42 -28.81 -6.26
N LYS A 48 -3.77 -27.57 -5.89
CA LYS A 48 -5.12 -27.06 -5.96
C LYS A 48 -5.13 -25.55 -6.18
N THR A 49 -5.99 -25.11 -7.09
CA THR A 49 -6.33 -23.69 -7.21
C THR A 49 -7.31 -23.28 -6.11
N ILE A 50 -6.91 -22.32 -5.30
CA ILE A 50 -7.73 -21.68 -4.26
C ILE A 50 -8.23 -20.35 -4.81
N LYS A 51 -9.55 -20.21 -4.97
CA LYS A 51 -10.19 -18.95 -5.32
C LYS A 51 -10.52 -18.15 -4.06
N LYS A 52 -10.06 -16.90 -3.98
CA LYS A 52 -10.42 -15.91 -2.96
C LYS A 52 -11.18 -14.77 -3.63
N ILE A 53 -12.16 -14.21 -2.93
CA ILE A 53 -12.93 -13.05 -3.38
C ILE A 53 -12.87 -11.97 -2.32
N ALA A 54 -12.74 -10.71 -2.73
CA ALA A 54 -12.59 -9.61 -1.80
C ALA A 54 -13.92 -9.30 -1.07
N GLY A 55 -13.86 -8.97 0.21
CA GLY A 55 -14.99 -8.41 0.95
C GLY A 55 -15.36 -7.00 0.48
N TYR A 56 -16.53 -6.50 0.89
CA TYR A 56 -17.00 -5.17 0.49
C TYR A 56 -16.06 -4.06 0.95
N HIS A 57 -15.46 -4.20 2.14
CA HIS A 57 -14.50 -3.25 2.71
C HIS A 57 -13.22 -3.20 1.87
N GLN A 58 -12.76 -4.35 1.40
CA GLN A 58 -11.60 -4.43 0.50
C GLN A 58 -11.94 -3.81 -0.86
N PHE A 59 -13.13 -4.09 -1.40
CA PHE A 59 -13.58 -3.52 -2.67
C PHE A 59 -13.68 -2.00 -2.64
N HIS A 60 -14.51 -1.46 -1.74
CA HIS A 60 -14.72 -0.01 -1.68
C HIS A 60 -13.47 0.72 -1.19
N GLY A 61 -12.77 0.18 -0.19
CA GLY A 61 -11.54 0.78 0.31
C GLY A 61 -10.46 0.91 -0.76
N VAL A 62 -10.23 -0.13 -1.58
CA VAL A 62 -9.21 -0.08 -2.64
C VAL A 62 -9.57 0.97 -3.69
N ARG A 63 -10.84 1.11 -4.03
CA ARG A 63 -11.30 2.11 -5.01
C ARG A 63 -11.07 3.53 -4.53
N GLU A 64 -11.35 3.81 -3.27
CA GLU A 64 -11.04 5.11 -2.67
C GLU A 64 -9.54 5.36 -2.59
N ALA A 65 -8.75 4.34 -2.25
CA ALA A 65 -7.29 4.42 -2.26
C ALA A 65 -6.71 4.71 -3.66
N VAL A 66 -7.22 4.07 -4.72
CA VAL A 66 -6.78 4.35 -6.10
C VAL A 66 -7.07 5.80 -6.47
N LYS A 67 -8.28 6.31 -6.20
CA LYS A 67 -8.63 7.72 -6.47
C LYS A 67 -7.73 8.70 -5.71
N ALA A 68 -7.46 8.41 -4.44
CA ALA A 68 -6.58 9.24 -3.61
C ALA A 68 -5.14 9.24 -4.15
N ILE A 69 -4.60 8.08 -4.54
CA ILE A 69 -3.26 7.97 -5.14
C ILE A 69 -3.18 8.71 -6.48
N LEU A 70 -4.20 8.60 -7.35
CA LEU A 70 -4.22 9.32 -8.63
C LEU A 70 -4.18 10.84 -8.41
N THR A 71 -4.95 11.32 -7.42
CA THR A 71 -4.96 12.75 -7.06
C THR A 71 -3.61 13.18 -6.49
N ALA A 72 -3.05 12.41 -5.55
CA ALA A 72 -1.79 12.73 -4.86
C ALA A 72 -0.54 12.61 -5.74
N SER A 73 -0.57 11.75 -6.77
CA SER A 73 0.53 11.55 -7.73
C SER A 73 0.46 12.49 -8.94
N GLY A 74 -0.63 13.25 -9.10
CA GLY A 74 -0.78 14.29 -10.11
C GLY A 74 0.25 15.42 -9.96
N GLU A 75 0.33 16.31 -10.97
CA GLU A 75 1.31 17.40 -11.00
C GLU A 75 1.22 18.32 -9.77
N ASP A 76 0.00 18.68 -9.36
CA ASP A 76 -0.30 19.49 -8.16
C ASP A 76 -0.57 18.65 -6.90
N GLY A 77 -0.33 17.34 -6.97
CA GLY A 77 -0.58 16.40 -5.88
C GLY A 77 0.47 16.51 -4.77
N ASP A 78 0.08 16.22 -3.53
CA ASP A 78 0.91 16.37 -2.34
C ASP A 78 1.71 15.10 -1.97
N ARG A 79 1.70 14.08 -2.83
CA ARG A 79 2.36 12.77 -2.64
C ARG A 79 1.83 11.94 -1.46
N ARG A 80 0.68 12.32 -0.89
CA ARG A 80 0.04 11.65 0.25
C ARG A 80 -1.21 10.89 -0.22
N GLY A 81 -1.05 9.61 -0.57
CA GLY A 81 -2.09 8.74 -1.14
C GLY A 81 -3.10 8.17 -0.14
N GLY A 82 -2.89 8.39 1.15
CA GLY A 82 -3.83 8.13 2.24
C GLY A 82 -3.41 7.07 3.25
N VAL A 83 -4.20 6.95 4.32
CA VAL A 83 -4.09 5.86 5.31
C VAL A 83 -5.24 4.87 5.12
N PHE A 84 -4.88 3.60 4.92
CA PHE A 84 -5.78 2.46 4.79
C PHE A 84 -5.78 1.67 6.11
N TRP A 85 -6.76 1.94 6.97
CA TRP A 85 -6.83 1.34 8.29
C TRP A 85 -7.88 0.24 8.35
N HIS A 86 -7.43 -1.00 8.26
CA HIS A 86 -8.28 -2.18 8.37
C HIS A 86 -7.77 -3.08 9.49
N THR A 87 -8.62 -3.50 10.41
CA THR A 87 -8.26 -4.30 11.59
C THR A 87 -7.45 -5.56 11.25
N GLN A 88 -6.65 -6.07 12.19
CA GLN A 88 -5.84 -7.28 11.95
C GLN A 88 -6.74 -8.48 11.59
N GLY A 89 -6.32 -9.26 10.58
CA GLY A 89 -7.10 -10.39 10.08
C GLY A 89 -8.18 -10.03 9.05
N SER A 90 -8.38 -8.74 8.74
CA SER A 90 -9.33 -8.25 7.71
C SER A 90 -8.94 -8.58 6.26
N GLY A 91 -7.74 -9.11 6.03
CA GLY A 91 -7.22 -9.43 4.70
C GLY A 91 -6.50 -8.27 3.99
N LYS A 92 -5.75 -7.41 4.71
CA LYS A 92 -5.00 -6.28 4.10
C LYS A 92 -4.12 -6.67 2.91
N SER A 93 -3.49 -7.85 2.93
CA SER A 93 -2.64 -8.32 1.81
C SER A 93 -3.43 -8.51 0.51
N ILE A 94 -4.69 -8.94 0.60
CA ILE A 94 -5.61 -9.00 -0.54
C ILE A 94 -5.89 -7.58 -1.04
N SER A 95 -6.22 -6.64 -0.14
CA SER A 95 -6.46 -5.24 -0.50
C SER A 95 -5.25 -4.61 -1.18
N MET A 96 -4.03 -4.85 -0.67
CA MET A 96 -2.79 -4.39 -1.29
C MET A 96 -2.61 -4.98 -2.70
N SER A 97 -2.90 -6.27 -2.87
CA SER A 97 -2.75 -6.95 -4.17
C SER A 97 -3.74 -6.41 -5.21
N CYS A 98 -5.00 -6.20 -4.82
CA CYS A 98 -6.01 -5.55 -5.65
C CYS A 98 -5.62 -4.10 -5.99
N LEU A 99 -5.16 -3.33 -5.00
CA LEU A 99 -4.68 -1.96 -5.20
C LEU A 99 -3.55 -1.91 -6.22
N VAL A 100 -2.54 -2.76 -6.06
CA VAL A 100 -1.40 -2.83 -6.97
C VAL A 100 -1.83 -3.27 -8.36
N GLY A 101 -2.70 -4.29 -8.46
CA GLY A 101 -3.27 -4.75 -9.73
C GLY A 101 -4.03 -3.64 -10.48
N GLN A 102 -4.77 -2.80 -9.78
CA GLN A 102 -5.44 -1.64 -10.41
C GLN A 102 -4.44 -0.57 -10.84
N LEU A 103 -3.49 -0.18 -9.97
CA LEU A 103 -2.55 0.90 -10.25
C LEU A 103 -1.62 0.61 -11.44
N VAL A 104 -1.09 -0.61 -11.53
CA VAL A 104 -0.18 -1.00 -12.63
C VAL A 104 -0.87 -1.02 -13.99
N GLN A 105 -2.19 -1.24 -14.01
CA GLN A 105 -3.02 -1.24 -15.22
C GLN A 105 -3.69 0.12 -15.49
N HIS A 106 -3.62 1.06 -14.54
CA HIS A 106 -4.28 2.35 -14.68
C HIS A 106 -3.54 3.25 -15.68
N SER A 107 -4.23 3.70 -16.72
CA SER A 107 -3.64 4.47 -17.82
C SER A 107 -2.95 5.78 -17.36
N GLU A 108 -3.55 6.49 -16.40
CA GLU A 108 -2.99 7.73 -15.84
C GLU A 108 -1.66 7.51 -15.09
N MET A 109 -1.43 6.31 -14.56
CA MET A 109 -0.22 5.97 -13.81
C MET A 109 1.00 5.66 -14.69
N LYS A 110 0.80 5.53 -16.01
CA LYS A 110 1.87 5.34 -17.00
C LYS A 110 2.86 4.23 -16.63
N ASN A 111 2.33 3.03 -16.32
CA ASN A 111 3.13 1.87 -15.88
C ASN A 111 4.03 2.20 -14.67
N PRO A 112 3.42 2.45 -13.49
CA PRO A 112 4.14 2.91 -12.31
C PRO A 112 5.09 1.83 -11.76
N THR A 113 6.12 2.25 -11.05
CA THR A 113 6.92 1.34 -10.22
C THR A 113 6.33 1.32 -8.82
N ILE A 114 5.98 0.13 -8.33
CA ILE A 114 5.42 -0.07 -6.99
C ILE A 114 6.52 -0.59 -6.07
N ILE A 115 6.66 0.01 -4.89
CA ILE A 115 7.60 -0.44 -3.87
C ILE A 115 6.81 -0.76 -2.62
N VAL A 116 6.77 -2.04 -2.26
CA VAL A 116 6.12 -2.53 -1.05
C VAL A 116 7.16 -2.56 0.07
N ILE A 117 6.89 -1.82 1.15
CA ILE A 117 7.80 -1.67 2.29
C ILE A 117 7.21 -2.28 3.54
N THR A 118 8.00 -3.13 4.19
CA THR A 118 7.66 -3.77 5.48
C THR A 118 8.65 -3.42 6.60
N ASP A 119 8.26 -3.66 7.85
CA ASP A 119 9.10 -3.37 9.03
C ASP A 119 10.15 -4.46 9.31
N ARG A 120 9.96 -5.68 8.81
CA ARG A 120 10.82 -6.84 9.10
C ARG A 120 10.80 -7.89 7.98
N ASN A 121 11.91 -8.60 7.82
CA ASN A 121 12.12 -9.58 6.75
C ASN A 121 11.03 -10.66 6.70
N ASN A 122 10.65 -11.27 7.84
CA ASN A 122 9.67 -12.35 7.82
C ASN A 122 8.28 -11.91 7.29
N LEU A 123 7.89 -10.65 7.50
CA LEU A 123 6.65 -10.11 6.92
C LEU A 123 6.84 -9.79 5.44
N ASP A 124 8.02 -9.29 5.06
CA ASP A 124 8.43 -9.07 3.67
C ASP A 124 8.30 -10.37 2.86
N ASP A 125 8.88 -11.47 3.35
CA ASP A 125 8.88 -12.77 2.68
C ASP A 125 7.44 -13.32 2.48
N GLN A 126 6.59 -13.18 3.50
CA GLN A 126 5.19 -13.62 3.43
C GLN A 126 4.37 -12.82 2.41
N LEU A 127 4.53 -11.49 2.43
CA LEU A 127 3.79 -10.62 1.52
C LEU A 127 4.33 -10.74 0.08
N PHE A 128 5.64 -10.88 -0.08
CA PHE A 128 6.28 -11.16 -1.36
C PHE A 128 5.74 -12.44 -1.98
N GLN A 129 5.70 -13.56 -1.22
CA GLN A 129 5.14 -14.81 -1.70
C GLN A 129 3.67 -14.66 -2.12
N THR A 130 2.88 -13.96 -1.31
CA THR A 130 1.47 -13.67 -1.63
C THR A 130 1.34 -12.95 -2.99
N PHE A 131 2.18 -11.96 -3.25
CA PHE A 131 2.17 -11.23 -4.53
C PHE A 131 2.67 -12.09 -5.70
N CYS A 132 3.62 -12.99 -5.48
CA CYS A 132 4.06 -13.97 -6.48
C CYS A 132 2.92 -14.91 -6.87
N ASP A 133 2.10 -15.35 -5.91
CA ASP A 133 0.93 -16.19 -6.16
C ASP A 133 -0.13 -15.43 -6.98
N TYR A 134 -0.22 -14.11 -6.80
CA TYR A 134 -1.16 -13.23 -7.51
C TYR A 134 -0.59 -12.53 -8.75
N LYS A 135 0.48 -13.05 -9.35
CA LYS A 135 1.10 -12.46 -10.56
C LYS A 135 0.10 -12.19 -11.70
N ASP A 136 -0.95 -13.01 -11.82
CA ASP A 136 -1.95 -12.88 -12.88
C ASP A 136 -2.88 -11.69 -12.65
N LEU A 137 -3.13 -11.30 -11.40
CA LEU A 137 -3.85 -10.08 -11.06
C LEU A 137 -2.96 -8.85 -11.29
N ILE A 138 -1.70 -8.95 -10.85
CA ILE A 138 -0.77 -7.82 -10.83
C ILE A 138 -0.13 -7.57 -12.22
N LYS A 139 -0.11 -8.57 -13.11
CA LYS A 139 0.51 -8.51 -14.45
C LYS A 139 1.98 -8.09 -14.44
N GLN A 140 2.65 -8.23 -13.31
CA GLN A 140 4.08 -7.96 -13.13
C GLN A 140 4.69 -9.14 -12.36
N SER A 141 5.99 -9.37 -12.54
CA SER A 141 6.75 -10.29 -11.71
C SER A 141 7.34 -9.52 -10.54
N PRO A 142 6.87 -9.76 -9.30
CA PRO A 142 7.47 -9.13 -8.12
C PRO A 142 8.95 -9.53 -7.99
N VAL A 143 9.76 -8.62 -7.47
CA VAL A 143 11.16 -8.88 -7.08
C VAL A 143 11.36 -8.44 -5.65
N GLN A 144 12.25 -9.10 -4.92
CA GLN A 144 12.59 -8.76 -3.54
C GLN A 144 14.06 -8.33 -3.50
N ALA A 145 14.36 -7.20 -2.87
CA ALA A 145 15.74 -6.75 -2.71
C ALA A 145 16.36 -7.42 -1.48
N ASP A 146 17.44 -8.20 -1.59
CA ASP A 146 18.04 -8.88 -0.44
C ASP A 146 18.82 -7.92 0.47
N ASN A 147 19.41 -6.88 -0.12
CA ASN A 147 20.30 -5.96 0.59
C ASN A 147 20.27 -4.53 0.03
N ARG A 148 21.02 -3.62 0.68
CA ARG A 148 21.05 -2.18 0.35
C ARG A 148 21.61 -1.91 -1.05
N ILE A 149 22.59 -2.69 -1.49
CA ILE A 149 23.23 -2.51 -2.80
C ILE A 149 22.25 -2.91 -3.89
N GLU A 150 21.65 -4.09 -3.74
CA GLU A 150 20.67 -4.59 -4.70
C GLU A 150 19.43 -3.69 -4.78
N LEU A 151 18.91 -3.17 -3.65
CA LEU A 151 17.81 -2.21 -3.67
C LEU A 151 18.16 -0.98 -4.52
N ARG A 152 19.39 -0.46 -4.39
CA ARG A 152 19.84 0.70 -5.16
C ARG A 152 19.95 0.38 -6.63
N GLU A 153 20.51 -0.77 -7.00
CA GLU A 153 20.60 -1.23 -8.39
C GLU A 153 19.22 -1.43 -9.02
N LEU A 154 18.29 -2.04 -8.28
CA LEU A 154 16.91 -2.28 -8.73
C LEU A 154 16.14 -0.99 -8.96
N LEU A 155 16.42 0.08 -8.22
CA LEU A 155 15.76 1.39 -8.36
C LEU A 155 16.41 2.24 -9.45
N ASP A 156 17.75 2.28 -9.50
CA ASP A 156 18.51 3.07 -10.48
C ASP A 156 18.33 2.55 -11.91
N SER A 157 18.30 1.23 -12.09
CA SER A 157 18.08 0.61 -13.41
C SER A 157 16.64 0.66 -13.90
N ARG A 158 15.66 1.03 -13.05
CA ARG A 158 14.23 0.93 -13.38
C ARG A 158 13.71 2.17 -14.09
N GLN A 159 13.49 2.05 -15.39
CA GLN A 159 12.90 3.13 -16.20
C GLN A 159 11.38 3.22 -16.09
N SER A 160 10.68 2.10 -15.89
CA SER A 160 9.22 2.04 -15.70
C SER A 160 8.78 0.68 -15.15
N GLY A 161 7.58 0.62 -14.57
CA GLY A 161 6.95 -0.63 -14.15
C GLY A 161 7.66 -1.36 -13.00
N GLY A 162 7.14 -2.54 -12.68
CA GLY A 162 7.70 -3.44 -11.68
C GLY A 162 7.12 -3.27 -10.27
N VAL A 163 7.20 -4.36 -9.50
CA VAL A 163 6.82 -4.41 -8.10
C VAL A 163 8.05 -4.88 -7.31
N ILE A 164 8.54 -4.04 -6.40
CA ILE A 164 9.74 -4.31 -5.61
C ILE A 164 9.35 -4.44 -4.14
N PHE A 165 9.80 -5.51 -3.51
CA PHE A 165 9.67 -5.76 -2.08
C PHE A 165 10.97 -5.43 -1.36
N THR A 166 10.86 -4.74 -0.24
CA THR A 166 12.01 -4.37 0.58
C THR A 166 11.58 -4.05 2.00
N THR A 167 12.55 -4.09 2.91
CA THR A 167 12.37 -3.58 4.26
C THR A 167 12.88 -2.15 4.38
N ILE A 168 12.32 -1.38 5.32
CA ILE A 168 12.69 0.03 5.51
C ILE A 168 14.18 0.21 5.85
N GLN A 169 14.80 -0.75 6.53
CA GLN A 169 16.21 -0.71 6.94
C GLN A 169 17.18 -0.74 5.75
N LYS A 170 16.71 -1.16 4.57
CA LYS A 170 17.51 -1.20 3.34
C LYS A 170 17.71 0.20 2.72
N PHE A 171 16.93 1.21 3.14
CA PHE A 171 17.16 2.63 2.80
C PHE A 171 18.20 3.32 3.71
N GLY A 172 18.90 2.59 4.58
CA GLY A 172 19.99 3.15 5.37
C GLY A 172 21.21 3.53 4.53
N LEU A 173 22.00 4.48 5.03
CA LEU A 173 23.27 4.91 4.41
C LEU A 173 24.27 3.75 4.25
N LEU A 174 25.05 3.78 3.17
CA LEU A 174 26.23 2.94 3.03
C LEU A 174 27.42 3.54 3.80
N LYS A 175 28.43 2.70 4.06
CA LYS A 175 29.62 3.12 4.82
C LYS A 175 30.31 4.30 4.13
N GLY A 176 30.44 5.42 4.83
CA GLY A 176 31.09 6.64 4.33
C GLY A 176 30.13 7.67 3.75
N GLU A 177 28.85 7.33 3.56
CA GLU A 177 27.85 8.31 3.14
C GLU A 177 27.41 9.20 4.32
N LYS A 178 27.26 10.50 4.04
CA LYS A 178 26.71 11.48 5.00
C LYS A 178 25.24 11.80 4.73
N LYS A 179 24.76 11.55 3.51
CA LYS A 179 23.41 11.79 3.02
C LYS A 179 23.01 10.66 2.09
N HIS A 180 21.72 10.33 2.05
CA HIS A 180 21.25 9.33 1.11
C HIS A 180 21.21 9.94 -0.30
N PRO A 181 21.74 9.28 -1.34
CA PRO A 181 21.59 9.75 -2.71
C PRO A 181 20.13 9.61 -3.17
N VAL A 182 19.72 10.49 -4.08
CA VAL A 182 18.46 10.29 -4.82
C VAL A 182 18.64 9.08 -5.73
N LEU A 183 17.81 8.06 -5.57
CA LEU A 183 17.84 6.84 -6.39
C LEU A 183 16.89 6.92 -7.57
N CYS A 184 15.72 7.54 -7.37
CA CYS A 184 14.75 7.75 -8.43
C CYS A 184 13.88 8.97 -8.11
N ALA A 185 13.75 9.87 -9.07
CA ALA A 185 12.95 11.10 -8.94
C ALA A 185 11.71 11.09 -9.85
N ARG A 186 11.29 9.92 -10.36
CA ARG A 186 10.05 9.82 -11.14
C ARG A 186 8.84 9.95 -10.21
N SER A 187 7.80 10.66 -10.65
CA SER A 187 6.55 10.83 -9.90
C SER A 187 5.61 9.63 -9.96
N ASN A 188 5.80 8.73 -10.93
CA ASN A 188 5.03 7.48 -11.05
C ASN A 188 5.63 6.33 -10.21
N LEU A 189 6.09 6.67 -9.00
CA LEU A 189 6.51 5.71 -7.97
C LEU A 189 5.49 5.71 -6.83
N ILE A 190 4.96 4.53 -6.50
CA ILE A 190 4.04 4.36 -5.38
C ILE A 190 4.70 3.53 -4.30
N ILE A 191 4.77 4.08 -3.09
CA ILE A 191 5.22 3.37 -1.89
C ILE A 191 3.99 2.82 -1.17
N VAL A 192 3.87 1.50 -1.12
CA VAL A 192 2.85 0.80 -0.32
C VAL A 192 3.51 0.34 0.97
N THR A 193 3.16 0.95 2.09
CA THR A 193 3.77 0.64 3.37
C THR A 193 2.87 -0.25 4.21
N ASP A 194 3.34 -1.42 4.62
CA ASP A 194 2.68 -2.23 5.65
C ASP A 194 3.10 -1.78 7.05
N GLU A 195 2.18 -1.91 8.00
CA GLU A 195 2.27 -1.37 9.37
C GLU A 195 2.86 0.04 9.40
N ALA A 196 2.20 0.93 8.67
CA ALA A 196 2.54 2.34 8.44
C ALA A 196 3.06 3.07 9.69
N HIS A 197 2.45 2.83 10.86
CA HIS A 197 2.87 3.45 12.12
C HIS A 197 4.30 3.09 12.55
N ARG A 198 4.82 1.92 12.15
CA ARG A 198 6.19 1.47 12.49
C ARG A 198 7.22 1.94 11.48
N THR A 199 6.83 1.99 10.22
CA THR A 199 7.74 2.31 9.12
C THR A 199 8.08 3.82 9.06
N GLN A 200 7.29 4.67 9.71
CA GLN A 200 7.54 6.12 9.84
C GLN A 200 8.51 6.49 10.98
N TYR A 201 8.92 5.55 11.84
CA TYR A 201 9.82 5.88 12.94
C TYR A 201 11.16 6.44 12.42
N GLY A 202 11.56 7.59 12.97
CA GLY A 202 12.85 8.22 12.68
C GLY A 202 12.84 9.27 11.58
N LEU A 203 11.69 9.87 11.24
CA LEU A 203 11.64 11.14 10.48
C LEU A 203 12.34 12.27 11.22
N ASN A 204 12.21 12.30 12.55
CA ASN A 204 12.83 13.30 13.40
C ASN A 204 14.30 12.97 13.65
N ALA A 205 15.15 13.99 13.53
CA ALA A 205 16.57 13.88 13.83
C ALA A 205 16.78 13.59 15.33
N LYS A 206 17.58 12.58 15.64
CA LYS A 206 18.09 12.34 16.99
C LYS A 206 19.50 12.91 17.08
N PHE A 207 19.70 13.82 18.03
CA PHE A 207 21.02 14.36 18.29
C PHE A 207 21.88 13.32 19.00
N ASP A 208 22.97 12.91 18.34
CA ASP A 208 24.00 12.05 18.90
C ASP A 208 25.00 12.90 19.66
N LYS A 209 24.88 12.90 20.99
CA LYS A 209 25.75 13.68 21.89
C LYS A 209 27.21 13.24 21.85
N GLU A 210 27.50 11.99 21.49
CA GLU A 210 28.87 11.47 21.48
C GLU A 210 29.64 11.93 20.24
N ASN A 211 28.92 12.11 19.12
CA ASN A 211 29.50 12.45 17.83
C ASN A 211 29.18 13.88 17.38
N ASP A 212 28.42 14.65 18.16
CA ASP A 212 27.97 16.03 17.88
C ASP A 212 27.27 16.15 16.51
N ILE A 213 26.47 15.13 16.15
CA ILE A 213 25.78 15.05 14.85
C ILE A 213 24.32 14.70 15.01
N TYR A 214 23.48 15.23 14.12
CA TYR A 214 22.10 14.79 13.98
C TYR A 214 22.03 13.49 13.15
N LYS A 215 21.46 12.44 13.72
CA LYS A 215 21.18 11.17 13.04
C LYS A 215 19.70 11.11 12.66
N TYR A 216 19.46 10.82 11.39
CA TYR A 216 18.12 10.59 10.87
C TYR A 216 17.83 9.08 10.78
N GLY A 217 16.57 8.70 10.86
CA GLY A 217 16.13 7.32 10.70
C GLY A 217 15.88 6.95 9.23
N TYR A 218 15.50 5.69 9.02
CA TYR A 218 15.31 5.14 7.69
C TYR A 218 14.17 5.79 6.90
N ALA A 219 13.09 6.22 7.56
CA ALA A 219 11.98 6.93 6.93
C ALA A 219 12.42 8.26 6.28
N TYR A 220 13.36 8.97 6.92
CA TYR A 220 13.94 10.18 6.35
C TYR A 220 14.77 9.85 5.09
N HIS A 221 15.62 8.82 5.16
CA HIS A 221 16.42 8.40 4.00
C HIS A 221 15.58 7.88 2.84
N LEU A 222 14.45 7.21 3.11
CA LEU A 222 13.48 6.81 2.08
C LEU A 222 12.95 8.03 1.31
N LYS A 223 12.59 9.11 2.00
CA LYS A 223 12.15 10.37 1.36
C LYS A 223 13.27 11.05 0.58
N GLU A 224 14.51 10.98 1.06
CA GLU A 224 15.66 11.48 0.29
C GLU A 224 15.94 10.63 -0.96
N ALA A 225 15.78 9.31 -0.86
CA ALA A 225 16.00 8.39 -1.97
C ALA A 225 14.97 8.57 -3.09
N LEU A 226 13.70 8.79 -2.71
CA LEU A 226 12.54 8.77 -3.59
C LEU A 226 11.64 10.01 -3.37
N PRO A 227 12.14 11.22 -3.70
CA PRO A 227 11.51 12.48 -3.31
C PRO A 227 10.13 12.72 -3.95
N GLU A 228 9.89 12.16 -5.14
CA GLU A 228 8.63 12.33 -5.90
C GLU A 228 7.67 11.15 -5.75
N ALA A 229 7.97 10.18 -4.89
CA ALA A 229 7.11 9.02 -4.72
C ALA A 229 5.86 9.36 -3.91
N THR A 230 4.72 8.77 -4.29
CA THR A 230 3.46 8.91 -3.56
C THR A 230 3.31 7.77 -2.54
N PHE A 231 2.93 8.09 -1.31
CA PHE A 231 2.90 7.15 -0.20
C PHE A 231 1.48 6.77 0.19
N ILE A 232 1.21 5.46 0.34
CA ILE A 232 0.01 4.94 0.98
C ILE A 232 0.40 4.03 2.15
N GLY A 233 -0.26 4.21 3.28
CA GLY A 233 0.03 3.48 4.51
C GLY A 233 -1.09 2.52 4.88
N PHE A 234 -0.79 1.23 4.97
CA PHE A 234 -1.69 0.22 5.51
C PHE A 234 -1.39 -0.02 6.99
N THR A 235 -2.42 -0.13 7.82
CA THR A 235 -2.21 -0.47 9.23
C THR A 235 -3.38 -1.25 9.84
N GLY A 236 -3.05 -2.13 10.78
CA GLY A 236 -4.03 -2.87 11.58
C GLY A 236 -4.53 -2.14 12.82
N THR A 237 -3.77 -1.15 13.27
CA THR A 237 -3.99 -0.46 14.53
C THR A 237 -3.94 1.04 14.29
N PRO A 238 -5.01 1.78 14.59
CA PRO A 238 -4.88 3.23 14.70
C PRO A 238 -4.10 3.43 15.99
N VAL A 239 -2.81 3.80 15.95
CA VAL A 239 -2.15 4.12 17.21
C VAL A 239 -2.70 5.47 17.66
N ALA A 240 -3.76 5.42 18.46
CA ALA A 240 -4.35 6.56 19.14
C ALA A 240 -3.28 7.18 20.06
N MET A 241 -2.62 8.22 19.56
CA MET A 241 -2.19 9.46 20.23
C MET A 241 -1.20 10.29 19.39
N ASP A 242 -0.63 9.73 18.31
CA ASP A 242 0.29 10.42 17.37
C ASP A 242 -0.19 10.40 15.90
N ASP A 243 -1.51 10.43 15.68
CA ASP A 243 -2.16 10.35 14.36
C ASP A 243 -1.64 11.39 13.36
N LYS A 244 -1.21 12.56 13.87
CA LYS A 244 -0.63 13.64 13.08
C LYS A 244 0.59 13.22 12.28
N ASP A 245 1.46 12.39 12.84
CA ASP A 245 2.72 12.01 12.16
C ASP A 245 2.46 11.03 11.01
N THR A 246 1.47 10.14 11.19
CA THR A 246 1.05 9.20 10.14
C THR A 246 0.38 9.96 9.00
N GLN A 247 -0.58 10.83 9.30
CA GLN A 247 -1.26 11.64 8.29
C GLN A 247 -0.35 12.69 7.65
N ALA A 248 0.68 13.17 8.34
CA ALA A 248 1.68 14.06 7.76
C ALA A 248 2.49 13.40 6.63
N VAL A 249 2.66 12.07 6.65
CA VAL A 249 3.39 11.36 5.60
C VAL A 249 2.47 10.70 4.59
N PHE A 250 1.36 10.13 5.04
CA PHE A 250 0.48 9.35 4.17
C PHE A 250 -0.75 10.13 3.74
N GLY A 251 -1.22 11.13 4.49
CA GLY A 251 -2.45 11.87 4.22
C GLY A 251 -3.62 11.41 5.07
N GLU A 252 -4.82 11.84 4.70
CA GLU A 252 -6.06 11.50 5.41
C GLU A 252 -6.41 10.00 5.30
N TYR A 253 -7.30 9.53 6.17
CA TYR A 253 -7.84 8.18 6.06
C TYR A 253 -8.67 8.04 4.79
N VAL A 254 -8.29 7.10 3.92
CA VAL A 254 -9.02 6.78 2.68
C VAL A 254 -10.02 5.65 2.89
N SER A 255 -9.78 4.79 3.88
CA SER A 255 -10.64 3.66 4.21
C SER A 255 -10.44 3.22 5.65
N ILE A 256 -11.54 2.95 6.35
CA ILE A 256 -11.56 2.52 7.75
C ILE A 256 -12.48 1.30 7.88
N TYR A 257 -11.93 0.19 8.35
CA TYR A 257 -12.65 -1.02 8.70
C TYR A 257 -12.14 -1.52 10.05
N ASP A 258 -12.84 -1.18 11.12
CA ASP A 258 -12.37 -1.43 12.48
C ASP A 258 -12.81 -2.80 13.03
N ILE A 259 -12.54 -3.07 14.31
CA ILE A 259 -12.93 -4.33 14.94
C ILE A 259 -14.45 -4.45 15.14
N ASN A 260 -15.17 -3.32 15.29
CA ASN A 260 -16.61 -3.33 15.42
C ASN A 260 -17.24 -3.76 14.09
N ASP A 261 -16.77 -3.19 12.98
CA ASP A 261 -17.20 -3.57 11.63
C ASP A 261 -16.97 -5.06 11.32
N ALA A 262 -15.90 -5.64 11.91
CA ALA A 262 -15.53 -7.04 11.71
C ALA A 262 -16.31 -8.04 12.57
N VAL A 263 -16.82 -7.62 13.73
CA VAL A 263 -17.54 -8.46 14.69
C VAL A 263 -19.06 -8.40 14.48
N GLU A 264 -19.59 -7.23 14.11
CA GLU A 264 -20.98 -7.08 13.65
C GLU A 264 -21.21 -7.81 12.32
#